data_AF-A0A8B9ATW6-F1
#
_entry.id   AF-A0A8B9ATW6-F1
#
_cell.length_a   1.000
_cell.length_b   1.000
_cell.length_c   1.000
_cell.angle_alpha   90.00
_cell.angle_beta   90.00
_cell.angle_gamma   90.00
#
_symmetry.space_group_name_H-M   'P 1'
#
loop_
_entity.id
_entity.type
_entity.pdbx_description
1 polymer ?
#
loop_
_entity_poly.entity_id
_entity_poly.type
_entity_poly.pdbx_seq_one_letter_code
_entity_poly.pdbx_strand_id
1 'polypeptide(L)'
;ISNFIVLISLFLVLSSKTSVNLSKFVSEAVVAICDGKLRTSDIQAAVQVCSLLHQRYKDFSPCLIQGLLKVFFPGKCGDDLDADKNMRAIKKRSTLKLLMELYFVGVVEDASIFVNIIKDLTSLEHLKDRDATQTNLSLLTSFARQGRYFLGLQLHQPGQEVHDEELPRIC
;
A
#
# COMPACT_ATOMS: atom_id res chain seq x y z
N ILE A 1 -14.94 -10.53 -7.06
CA ILE A 1 -13.56 -10.12 -7.41
C ILE A 1 -13.71 -8.87 -8.27
N SER A 2 -13.18 -7.72 -7.85
CA SER A 2 -13.42 -6.45 -8.54
C SER A 2 -12.90 -6.52 -9.99
N ASN A 3 -13.69 -6.04 -10.96
CA ASN A 3 -13.37 -6.06 -12.40
C ASN A 3 -11.96 -5.51 -12.71
N PHE A 4 -11.46 -4.61 -11.87
CA PHE A 4 -10.16 -3.99 -11.98
C PHE A 4 -8.98 -4.98 -11.90
N ILE A 5 -9.06 -5.95 -11.00
CA ILE A 5 -7.99 -6.92 -10.78
C ILE A 5 -8.03 -8.04 -11.81
N VAL A 6 -9.23 -8.45 -12.24
CA VAL A 6 -9.37 -9.41 -13.35
C VAL A 6 -8.77 -8.83 -14.63
N LEU A 7 -8.98 -7.54 -14.90
CA LEU A 7 -8.38 -6.83 -16.03
C LEU A 7 -6.84 -6.78 -15.94
N ILE A 8 -6.27 -6.48 -14.77
CA ILE A 8 -4.81 -6.41 -14.62
C ILE A 8 -4.18 -7.81 -14.68
N SER A 9 -4.77 -8.83 -14.05
CA SER A 9 -4.31 -10.21 -14.14
C SER A 9 -4.40 -10.75 -15.57
N LEU A 10 -5.51 -10.48 -16.28
CA LEU A 10 -5.68 -10.85 -17.69
C LEU A 10 -4.66 -10.11 -18.58
N PHE A 11 -4.41 -8.83 -18.33
CA PHE A 11 -3.44 -8.02 -19.08
C PHE A 11 -1.99 -8.47 -18.85
N LEU A 12 -1.62 -8.88 -17.64
CA LEU A 12 -0.31 -9.47 -17.32
C LEU A 12 -0.11 -10.84 -17.99
N VAL A 13 -1.14 -11.68 -17.97
CA VAL A 13 -1.13 -12.98 -18.68
C VAL A 13 -0.98 -12.75 -20.18
N LEU A 14 -1.66 -11.76 -20.76
CA LEU A 14 -1.55 -11.42 -22.18
C LEU A 14 -0.17 -10.81 -22.54
N SER A 15 0.37 -9.94 -21.69
CA SER A 15 1.69 -9.30 -21.89
C SER A 15 2.87 -10.28 -21.76
N SER A 16 2.66 -11.44 -21.12
CA SER A 16 3.67 -12.49 -21.04
C SER A 16 4.01 -13.14 -22.40
N LYS A 17 3.22 -12.89 -23.45
CA LYS A 17 3.35 -13.52 -24.78
C LYS A 17 3.62 -12.55 -25.94
N THR A 18 3.77 -11.25 -25.73
CA THR A 18 3.96 -10.26 -26.81
C THR A 18 5.02 -9.21 -26.49
N SER A 19 5.72 -8.73 -27.53
CA SER A 19 6.74 -7.67 -27.45
C SER A 19 6.10 -6.29 -27.23
N VAL A 20 5.64 -6.02 -26.01
CA VAL A 20 5.07 -4.71 -25.63
C VAL A 20 6.20 -3.75 -25.24
N ASN A 21 6.04 -2.44 -25.48
CA ASN A 21 6.98 -1.43 -25.01
C ASN A 21 7.02 -1.43 -23.46
N LEU A 22 8.11 -1.97 -22.90
CA LEU A 22 8.22 -2.32 -21.49
C LEU A 22 8.11 -1.11 -20.55
N SER A 23 8.76 0.01 -20.89
CA SER A 23 8.77 1.21 -20.04
C SER A 23 7.39 1.87 -19.95
N LYS A 24 6.64 1.86 -21.06
CA LYS A 24 5.27 2.39 -21.09
C LYS A 24 4.32 1.52 -20.25
N PHE A 25 4.49 0.19 -20.32
CA PHE A 25 3.69 -0.76 -19.55
C PHE A 25 3.87 -0.60 -18.03
N VAL A 26 5.12 -0.49 -17.55
CA VAL A 26 5.39 -0.28 -16.11
C VAL A 26 4.70 1.00 -15.62
N SER A 27 4.80 2.07 -16.40
CA SER A 27 4.17 3.35 -16.08
C SER A 27 2.64 3.26 -16.00
N GLU A 28 2.00 2.62 -16.98
CA GLU A 28 0.54 2.41 -17.00
C GLU A 28 0.07 1.53 -15.83
N ALA A 29 0.80 0.45 -15.52
CA ALA A 29 0.49 -0.43 -14.40
C ALA A 29 0.58 0.31 -13.06
N VAL A 30 1.63 1.12 -12.86
CA VAL A 30 1.79 1.95 -11.65
C VAL A 30 0.65 2.94 -11.51
N VAL A 31 0.28 3.65 -12.59
CA VAL A 31 -0.85 4.58 -12.58
C VAL A 31 -2.15 3.86 -12.23
N ALA A 32 -2.43 2.72 -12.86
CA ALA A 32 -3.61 1.92 -12.56
C ALA A 32 -3.68 1.54 -11.07
N ILE A 33 -2.58 1.02 -10.51
CA ILE A 33 -2.56 0.63 -9.09
C ILE A 33 -2.73 1.82 -8.16
N CYS A 34 -2.09 2.97 -8.46
CA CYS A 34 -2.13 4.16 -7.61
C CYS A 34 -3.48 4.90 -7.64
N ASP A 35 -4.15 4.91 -8.79
CA ASP A 35 -5.43 5.61 -8.97
C ASP A 35 -6.65 4.70 -8.81
N GLY A 36 -6.44 3.38 -8.82
CA GLY A 36 -7.46 2.38 -8.59
C GLY A 36 -8.14 2.52 -7.23
N LYS A 37 -9.48 2.43 -7.23
CA LYS A 37 -10.29 2.36 -5.99
C LYS A 37 -10.26 0.95 -5.43
N LEU A 38 -9.17 0.61 -4.73
CA LEU A 38 -8.98 -0.70 -4.12
C LEU A 38 -9.81 -0.85 -2.84
N ARG A 39 -10.65 -1.89 -2.77
CA ARG A 39 -11.29 -2.31 -1.52
C ARG A 39 -10.36 -3.24 -0.74
N THR A 40 -10.65 -3.43 0.55
CA THR A 40 -9.90 -4.39 1.39
C THR A 40 -9.87 -5.81 0.78
N SER A 41 -10.95 -6.23 0.11
CA SER A 41 -11.04 -7.52 -0.59
C SER A 41 -10.12 -7.64 -1.80
N ASP A 42 -9.67 -6.51 -2.35
CA ASP A 42 -8.87 -6.45 -3.57
C ASP A 42 -7.37 -6.47 -3.26
N ILE A 43 -6.97 -6.17 -2.01
CA ILE A 43 -5.56 -6.02 -1.61
C ILE A 43 -4.73 -7.24 -1.95
N GLN A 44 -5.17 -8.45 -1.58
CA GLN A 44 -4.37 -9.66 -1.80
C GLN A 44 -4.09 -9.90 -3.28
N ALA A 45 -5.07 -9.67 -4.15
CA ALA A 45 -4.86 -9.85 -5.57
C ALA A 45 -4.03 -8.72 -6.19
N ALA A 46 -4.09 -7.50 -5.66
CA ALA A 46 -3.16 -6.43 -6.01
C ALA A 46 -1.71 -6.76 -5.61
N VAL A 47 -1.51 -7.39 -4.45
CA VAL A 47 -0.19 -7.88 -3.99
C VAL A 47 0.36 -8.91 -4.97
N GLN A 48 -0.41 -9.91 -5.37
CA GLN A 48 0.02 -10.91 -6.36
C GLN A 48 0.47 -10.28 -7.68
N VAL A 49 -0.31 -9.33 -8.19
CA VAL A 49 0.03 -8.55 -9.39
C VAL A 49 1.34 -7.77 -9.19
N CYS A 50 1.50 -7.08 -8.07
CA CYS A 50 2.70 -6.30 -7.76
C CYS A 50 3.94 -7.20 -7.63
N SER A 51 3.82 -8.36 -7.00
CA SER A 51 4.90 -9.35 -6.90
C SER A 51 5.35 -9.85 -8.27
N LEU A 52 4.41 -10.20 -9.15
CA LEU A 52 4.74 -10.61 -10.53
C LEU A 52 5.43 -9.49 -11.32
N LEU A 53 4.92 -8.25 -11.20
CA LEU A 53 5.52 -7.08 -11.85
C LEU A 53 6.92 -6.78 -11.32
N HIS A 54 7.11 -6.89 -10.00
CA HIS A 54 8.40 -6.66 -9.35
C HIS A 54 9.45 -7.68 -9.80
N GLN A 55 9.10 -8.97 -9.86
CA GLN A 55 10.00 -10.04 -10.34
C GLN A 55 10.37 -9.87 -11.82
N ARG A 56 9.48 -9.29 -12.64
CA ARG A 56 9.70 -9.08 -14.08
C ARG A 56 10.39 -7.77 -14.42
N TYR A 57 10.17 -6.72 -13.64
CA TYR A 57 10.58 -5.35 -13.99
C TYR A 57 11.25 -4.67 -12.78
N LYS A 58 12.57 -4.51 -12.83
CA LYS A 58 13.36 -3.94 -11.71
C LYS A 58 12.90 -2.54 -11.30
N ASP A 59 12.52 -1.71 -12.26
CA ASP A 59 12.09 -0.32 -12.02
C ASP A 59 10.65 -0.21 -11.47
N PHE A 60 9.89 -1.32 -11.42
CA PHE A 60 8.51 -1.29 -10.99
C PHE A 60 8.33 -0.85 -9.53
N SER A 61 9.08 -1.47 -8.60
CA SER A 61 8.92 -1.19 -7.17
C SER A 61 9.24 0.28 -6.82
N PRO A 62 10.38 0.87 -7.27
CA PRO A 62 10.66 2.28 -7.05
C PRO A 62 9.55 3.21 -7.57
N CYS A 63 9.04 2.97 -8.78
CA CYS A 63 7.96 3.78 -9.36
C CYS A 63 6.64 3.61 -8.60
N LEU A 64 6.29 2.38 -8.20
CA LEU A 64 5.08 2.09 -7.43
C LEU A 64 5.12 2.78 -6.07
N ILE A 65 6.22 2.62 -5.32
CA ILE A 65 6.39 3.22 -3.99
C ILE A 65 6.24 4.74 -4.08
N GLN A 66 6.91 5.37 -5.06
CA GLN A 66 6.79 6.81 -5.28
C GLN A 66 5.34 7.23 -5.57
N GLY A 67 4.61 6.46 -6.36
CA GLY A 67 3.19 6.72 -6.66
C GLY A 67 2.29 6.59 -5.44
N LEU A 68 2.43 5.52 -4.65
CA LEU A 68 1.64 5.28 -3.45
C LEU A 68 1.91 6.32 -2.35
N LEU A 69 3.15 6.79 -2.22
CA LEU A 69 3.51 7.81 -1.22
C LEU A 69 2.84 9.17 -1.47
N LYS A 70 2.49 9.51 -2.72
CA LYS A 70 1.74 10.75 -3.02
C LYS A 70 0.37 10.82 -2.37
N VAL A 71 -0.19 9.69 -1.93
CA VAL A 71 -1.45 9.63 -1.18
C VAL A 71 -1.30 10.22 0.22
N PHE A 72 -0.11 10.10 0.82
CA PHE A 72 0.21 10.65 2.14
C PHE A 72 0.83 12.04 2.03
N PHE A 73 1.66 12.23 1.01
CA PHE A 73 2.41 13.46 0.76
C PHE A 73 1.98 14.10 -0.58
N PRO A 74 0.72 14.55 -0.72
CA PRO A 74 0.32 15.31 -1.88
C PRO A 74 1.13 16.62 -1.87
N GLY A 75 1.83 16.91 -2.96
CA GLY A 75 2.62 18.14 -3.06
C GLY A 75 1.77 19.41 -2.90
N LYS A 76 2.42 20.58 -2.98
CA LYS A 76 1.76 21.90 -2.94
C LYS A 76 0.95 22.15 -4.23
N CYS A 77 -0.15 21.44 -4.45
CA CYS A 77 -1.15 21.81 -5.44
C CYS A 77 -2.48 21.91 -4.71
N GLY A 78 -2.78 23.13 -4.25
CA GLY A 78 -4.05 23.47 -3.65
C GLY A 78 -5.08 23.68 -4.75
N ASP A 79 -6.06 22.80 -4.82
CA ASP A 79 -7.45 23.08 -5.21
C ASP A 79 -8.20 21.74 -5.25
N ASP A 80 -8.72 21.29 -4.10
CA ASP A 80 -9.98 20.52 -4.00
C ASP A 80 -10.36 20.29 -2.51
N LEU A 81 -10.84 21.34 -1.85
CA LEU A 81 -10.78 21.41 -0.38
C LEU A 81 -11.86 20.65 0.39
N ASP A 82 -13.05 20.37 -0.16
CA ASP A 82 -14.11 19.79 0.70
C ASP A 82 -14.88 18.57 0.16
N ALA A 83 -14.90 18.29 -1.15
CA ALA A 83 -15.70 17.18 -1.68
C ALA A 83 -15.15 15.78 -1.38
N ASP A 84 -13.89 15.65 -0.92
CA ASP A 84 -13.16 14.38 -1.05
C ASP A 84 -12.51 13.88 0.25
N LYS A 85 -12.79 14.47 1.43
CA LYS A 85 -12.14 14.07 2.71
C LYS A 85 -12.32 12.58 3.05
N ASN A 86 -13.55 12.07 2.92
CA ASN A 86 -13.83 10.65 3.19
C ASN A 86 -13.20 9.72 2.14
N MET A 87 -13.22 10.09 0.86
CA MET A 87 -12.57 9.32 -0.19
C MET A 87 -11.05 9.29 0.00
N ARG A 88 -10.44 10.42 0.38
CA ARG A 88 -9.02 10.52 0.75
C ARG A 88 -8.69 9.63 1.95
N ALA A 89 -9.54 9.59 2.96
CA ALA A 89 -9.39 8.69 4.12
C ALA A 89 -9.43 7.21 3.71
N ILE A 90 -10.40 6.83 2.85
CA ILE A 90 -10.52 5.47 2.32
C ILE A 90 -9.29 5.11 1.47
N LYS A 91 -8.82 6.03 0.61
CA LYS A 91 -7.63 5.86 -0.22
C LYS A 91 -6.39 5.67 0.66
N LYS A 92 -6.14 6.57 1.63
CA LYS A 92 -5.05 6.43 2.62
C LYS A 92 -5.11 5.07 3.32
N ARG A 93 -6.28 4.60 3.73
CA ARG A 93 -6.45 3.30 4.40
C ARG A 93 -6.06 2.13 3.49
N SER A 94 -6.59 2.07 2.27
CA SER A 94 -6.28 1.00 1.33
C SER A 94 -4.81 1.03 0.90
N THR A 95 -4.23 2.22 0.69
CA THR A 95 -2.82 2.40 0.33
C THR A 95 -1.89 1.96 1.46
N LEU A 96 -2.17 2.34 2.72
CA LEU A 96 -1.34 1.91 3.86
C LEU A 96 -1.36 0.39 4.02
N LYS A 97 -2.55 -0.21 3.86
CA LYS A 97 -2.71 -1.65 3.90
C LYS A 97 -1.94 -2.35 2.77
N LEU A 98 -2.00 -1.83 1.55
CA LEU A 98 -1.24 -2.36 0.42
C LEU A 98 0.27 -2.25 0.67
N LEU A 99 0.78 -1.09 1.08
CA LEU A 99 2.22 -0.89 1.37
C LEU A 99 2.72 -1.91 2.40
N MET A 100 1.95 -2.17 3.45
CA MET A 100 2.31 -3.14 4.48
C MET A 100 2.36 -4.58 3.95
N GLU A 101 1.37 -5.00 3.16
CA GLU A 101 1.40 -6.33 2.54
C GLU A 101 2.57 -6.47 1.56
N LEU A 102 2.83 -5.44 0.74
CA LEU A 102 3.96 -5.39 -0.17
C LEU A 102 5.31 -5.48 0.57
N TYR A 103 5.38 -4.93 1.78
CA TYR A 103 6.56 -5.07 2.64
C TYR A 103 6.75 -6.52 3.11
N PHE A 104 5.69 -7.17 3.58
CA PHE A 104 5.76 -8.56 4.03
C PHE A 104 6.14 -9.53 2.89
N VAL A 105 5.72 -9.29 1.66
CA VAL A 105 6.10 -10.11 0.51
C VAL A 105 7.43 -9.71 -0.14
N GLY A 106 8.13 -8.70 0.39
CA GLY A 106 9.46 -8.27 -0.08
C GLY A 106 9.47 -7.29 -1.25
N VAL A 107 8.32 -6.86 -1.77
CA VAL A 107 8.26 -5.85 -2.86
C VAL A 107 8.69 -4.47 -2.35
N VAL A 108 8.37 -4.14 -1.10
CA VAL A 108 8.87 -2.96 -0.39
C VAL A 108 9.87 -3.43 0.66
N GLU A 109 11.10 -2.92 0.62
CA GLU A 109 12.14 -3.37 1.57
C GLU A 109 12.45 -2.34 2.65
N ASP A 110 12.21 -1.05 2.36
CA ASP A 110 12.53 0.04 3.27
C ASP A 110 11.38 0.30 4.26
N ALA A 111 11.58 -0.15 5.51
CA ALA A 111 10.64 0.10 6.60
C ALA A 111 10.52 1.58 6.99
N SER A 112 11.47 2.44 6.60
CA SER A 112 11.45 3.88 6.90
C SER A 112 10.23 4.58 6.30
N ILE A 113 9.66 4.03 5.23
CA ILE A 113 8.41 4.50 4.61
C ILE A 113 7.28 4.57 5.65
N PHE A 114 7.14 3.54 6.48
CA PHE A 114 6.09 3.52 7.51
C PHE A 114 6.39 4.54 8.62
N VAL A 115 7.65 4.69 9.01
CA VAL A 115 8.06 5.70 10.00
C VAL A 115 7.70 7.11 9.52
N ASN A 116 7.94 7.41 8.25
CA ASN A 116 7.61 8.71 7.67
C ASN A 116 6.10 8.97 7.61
N ILE A 117 5.32 7.95 7.22
CA ILE A 117 3.85 8.04 7.23
C ILE A 117 3.32 8.25 8.66
N ILE A 118 3.84 7.53 9.65
CA ILE A 118 3.42 7.67 11.06
C ILE A 118 3.74 9.07 11.58
N LYS A 119 4.95 9.59 11.29
CA LYS A 119 5.33 10.96 11.65
C LYS A 119 4.37 12.00 11.06
N ASP A 120 3.99 11.84 9.80
CA ASP A 120 3.01 12.72 9.13
C ASP A 120 1.65 12.64 9.81
N LEU A 121 1.09 11.44 9.95
CA LEU A 121 -0.24 11.24 10.55
C LEU A 121 -0.33 11.73 12.01
N THR A 122 0.80 11.81 12.71
CA THR A 122 0.91 12.31 14.10
C THR A 122 1.38 13.76 14.20
N SER A 123 1.55 14.46 13.08
CA SER A 123 1.95 15.88 13.05
C SER A 123 0.97 16.77 13.82
N LEU A 124 1.52 17.73 14.56
CA LEU A 124 0.76 18.71 15.35
C LEU A 124 -0.17 19.57 14.49
N GLU A 125 0.12 19.73 13.19
CA GLU A 125 -0.76 20.44 12.25
C GLU A 125 -2.14 19.78 12.15
N HIS A 126 -2.21 18.45 12.18
CA HIS A 126 -3.46 17.71 12.07
C HIS A 126 -4.27 17.72 13.37
N LEU A 127 -3.65 17.94 14.52
CA LEU A 127 -4.32 17.94 15.83
C LEU A 127 -5.31 19.08 16.02
N LYS A 128 -5.23 20.12 15.18
CA LYS A 128 -6.17 21.26 15.20
C LYS A 128 -7.50 20.94 14.51
N ASP A 129 -7.53 19.91 13.65
CA ASP A 129 -8.73 19.42 12.98
C ASP A 129 -9.16 18.09 13.62
N ARG A 130 -10.32 18.11 14.31
CA ARG A 130 -10.83 16.96 15.05
C ARG A 130 -11.15 15.78 14.12
N ASP A 131 -11.70 16.03 12.95
CA ASP A 131 -12.10 14.97 12.01
C ASP A 131 -10.88 14.35 11.31
N ALA A 132 -9.90 15.18 10.94
CA ALA A 132 -8.61 14.70 10.46
C ALA A 132 -7.88 13.87 11.52
N THR A 133 -7.89 14.34 12.78
CA THR A 133 -7.30 13.61 13.92
C THR A 133 -7.95 12.25 14.10
N GLN A 134 -9.28 12.15 14.12
CA GLN A 134 -9.99 10.88 14.25
C GLN A 134 -9.67 9.93 13.08
N THR A 135 -9.60 10.45 11.87
CA THR A 135 -9.20 9.69 10.68
C THR A 135 -7.78 9.14 10.82
N ASN A 136 -6.82 9.97 11.21
CA ASN A 136 -5.43 9.59 11.40
C ASN A 136 -5.28 8.54 12.51
N LEU A 137 -5.96 8.71 13.65
CA LEU A 137 -6.00 7.71 14.72
C LEU A 137 -6.58 6.37 14.26
N SER A 138 -7.62 6.40 13.42
CA SER A 138 -8.19 5.20 12.81
C SER A 138 -7.18 4.49 11.90
N LEU A 139 -6.43 5.24 11.09
CA LEU A 139 -5.36 4.71 10.24
C LEU A 139 -4.23 4.08 11.08
N LEU A 140 -3.74 4.79 12.09
CA LEU A 140 -2.70 4.31 13.00
C LEU A 140 -3.14 3.06 13.77
N THR A 141 -4.40 3.01 14.21
CA THR A 141 -4.97 1.83 14.86
C THR A 141 -5.01 0.64 13.90
N SER A 142 -5.42 0.85 12.66
CA SER A 142 -5.42 -0.21 11.63
C SER A 142 -4.01 -0.69 11.34
N PHE A 143 -3.06 0.22 11.20
CA PHE A 143 -1.64 -0.07 11.00
C PHE A 143 -1.08 -0.91 12.15
N ALA A 144 -1.29 -0.49 13.40
CA ALA A 144 -0.79 -1.20 14.58
C ALA A 144 -1.39 -2.60 14.73
N ARG A 145 -2.67 -2.80 14.35
CA ARG A 145 -3.31 -4.13 14.37
C ARG A 145 -2.74 -5.08 13.32
N GLN A 146 -2.41 -4.56 12.13
CA GLN A 146 -1.87 -5.37 11.04
C GLN A 146 -0.36 -5.63 11.24
N GLY A 147 0.37 -4.62 11.70
CA GLY A 147 1.80 -4.69 12.01
C GLY A 147 2.14 -5.30 13.35
N ARG A 148 1.27 -6.09 13.98
CA ARG A 148 1.56 -6.70 15.30
C ARG A 148 2.86 -7.49 15.31
N TYR A 149 3.12 -8.25 14.24
CA TYR A 149 4.37 -8.97 14.04
C TYR A 149 5.56 -8.01 13.90
N PHE A 150 5.40 -6.92 13.13
CA PHE A 150 6.43 -5.91 12.93
C PHE A 150 6.75 -5.10 14.20
N LEU A 151 5.76 -4.82 15.03
CA LEU A 151 5.88 -4.01 16.24
C LEU A 151 6.28 -4.81 17.48
N GLY A 152 6.53 -6.12 17.35
CA GLY A 152 6.78 -7.00 18.49
C GLY A 152 5.61 -7.09 19.46
N LEU A 153 4.41 -6.68 19.04
CA LEU A 153 3.19 -6.69 19.85
C LEU A 153 2.51 -8.05 19.77
N GLN A 154 3.25 -9.12 20.06
CA GLN A 154 2.63 -10.39 20.37
C GLN A 154 1.93 -10.24 21.72
N LEU A 155 0.60 -10.15 21.70
CA LEU A 155 -0.18 -10.48 22.89
C LEU A 155 0.15 -11.94 23.19
N HIS A 156 0.90 -12.16 24.27
CA HIS A 156 1.12 -13.49 24.82
C HIS A 156 -0.26 -14.14 25.02
N GLN A 157 -0.66 -15.01 24.09
CA GLN A 157 -1.71 -15.96 24.37
C GLN A 157 -1.09 -16.97 25.35
N PRO A 158 -1.70 -17.21 26.53
CA PRO A 158 -1.18 -18.22 27.44
C PRO A 158 -1.30 -19.58 26.73
N GLY A 159 -0.18 -20.09 26.20
CA GLY A 159 -0.08 -21.43 25.63
C GLY A 159 0.47 -21.59 24.20
N GLN A 160 1.02 -20.57 23.54
CA GLN A 160 1.71 -20.77 22.24
C GLN A 160 3.19 -20.41 22.32
N GLU A 161 4.03 -21.43 22.14
CA GLU A 161 5.48 -21.31 22.02
C GLU A 161 5.86 -20.51 20.76
N VAL A 162 6.84 -19.63 20.92
CA VAL A 162 7.36 -18.73 19.90
C VAL A 162 8.19 -19.55 18.91
N HIS A 163 7.65 -19.78 17.71
CA HIS A 163 8.47 -20.05 16.55
C HIS A 163 8.69 -18.73 15.81
N ASP A 164 9.90 -18.17 15.94
CA ASP A 164 10.44 -17.19 14.99
C ASP A 164 10.62 -17.89 13.65
N GLU A 165 9.53 -18.06 12.91
CA GLU A 165 9.58 -18.41 11.50
C GLU A 165 9.52 -17.08 10.74
N GLU A 166 10.69 -16.56 10.36
CA GLU A 166 10.78 -15.51 9.34
C GLU A 166 9.97 -15.97 8.13
N LEU A 167 8.77 -15.42 7.97
CA LEU A 167 7.91 -15.69 6.83
C LEU A 167 8.75 -15.54 5.56
N PRO A 168 8.87 -16.59 4.74
CA PRO A 168 9.68 -16.52 3.53
C PRO A 168 9.12 -15.39 2.67
N ARG A 169 9.92 -14.34 2.48
CA ARG A 169 9.58 -13.27 1.54
C ARG A 169 9.44 -13.94 0.17
N ILE A 170 8.26 -13.80 -0.41
CA ILE A 170 7.88 -14.46 -1.67
C ILE A 170 8.68 -13.87 -2.85
N CYS A 171 9.27 -12.68 -2.66
CA CYS A 171 10.15 -12.00 -3.59
C CYS A 171 11.49 -11.71 -2.93
#